data_AF-A0A622U490-F1
#
_entry.id   AF-A0A622U490-F1
#
_cell.length_a   1.000
_cell.length_b   1.000
_cell.length_c   1.000
_cell.angle_alpha   90.00
_cell.angle_beta   90.00
_cell.angle_gamma   90.00
#
_symmetry.space_group_name_H-M   'P 1'
#
loop_
_entity.id
_entity.type
_entity.pdbx_description
1 polymer ?
#
loop_
_entity_poly.entity_id
_entity_poly.type
_entity_poly.pdbx_seq_one_letter_code
_entity_poly.pdbx_strand_id
1 'polypeptide(L)'
;EYKAAWCGAQWYGPSQGQLDPLKEAKAAKLRVDETFSTREKETAEMSGLNWEETAQIRGREEDTRRELKISSVQETAEQTEVEDQNV
;
A
#
# COMPACT_ATOMS: atom_id res chain seq x y z
N GLU A 1 14.03 -32.83 -1.16
CA GLU A 1 14.39 -32.21 0.14
C GLU A 1 13.26 -31.30 0.57
N TYR A 2 12.69 -31.50 1.76
CA TYR A 2 11.62 -30.66 2.30
C TYR A 2 12.27 -29.50 3.06
N LYS A 3 12.26 -28.28 2.49
CA LYS A 3 12.60 -27.06 3.25
C LYS A 3 11.57 -26.95 4.38
N ALA A 4 12.02 -26.98 5.63
CA ALA A 4 11.15 -26.84 6.77
C ALA A 4 10.33 -25.54 6.65
N ALA A 5 9.03 -25.60 6.90
CA ALA A 5 8.10 -24.47 6.79
C ALA A 5 8.49 -23.26 7.66
N TRP A 6 9.44 -23.43 8.57
CA TRP A 6 9.99 -22.41 9.46
C TRP A 6 11.09 -21.54 8.85
N CYS A 7 11.64 -21.87 7.68
CA CYS A 7 12.73 -21.08 7.09
C CYS A 7 12.25 -19.82 6.34
N GLY A 8 10.94 -19.57 6.26
CA GLY A 8 10.35 -18.43 5.55
C GLY A 8 9.59 -17.45 6.43
N ALA A 9 9.67 -17.57 7.75
CA ALA A 9 8.96 -16.68 8.66
C ALA A 9 9.62 -15.28 8.63
N GLN A 10 8.96 -14.34 7.94
CA GLN A 10 9.35 -12.93 7.93
C GLN A 10 8.73 -12.26 9.16
N TRP A 11 9.58 -11.74 10.06
CA TRP A 11 9.10 -10.96 11.19
C TRP A 11 8.84 -9.53 10.74
N TYR A 12 7.57 -9.16 10.72
CA TYR A 12 7.15 -7.77 10.61
C TYR A 12 7.01 -7.25 12.05
N GLY A 13 7.85 -6.28 12.41
CA GLY A 13 7.80 -5.64 13.72
C GLY A 13 6.45 -4.93 13.97
N PRO A 14 6.24 -4.35 15.16
CA PRO A 14 5.11 -3.45 15.35
C PRO A 14 5.14 -2.37 14.26
N SER A 15 3.97 -2.02 13.71
CA SER A 15 3.89 -1.01 12.66
C SER A 15 4.57 0.27 13.13
N GLN A 16 5.41 0.84 12.27
CA GLN A 16 6.08 2.09 12.61
C GLN A 16 5.01 3.17 12.83
N GLY A 17 5.18 3.96 13.89
CA GLY A 17 4.28 5.06 14.19
C GLY A 17 4.20 6.01 12.99
N GLN A 18 2.99 6.25 12.51
CA GLN A 18 2.74 7.15 11.39
C GLN A 18 2.96 8.60 11.86
N LEU A 19 3.91 9.30 11.26
CA LEU A 19 4.15 10.72 11.52
C LEU A 19 3.21 11.59 10.67
N ASP A 20 3.00 11.22 9.40
CA ASP A 20 2.04 11.84 8.49
C ASP A 20 1.38 10.78 7.60
N PRO A 21 0.10 10.46 7.82
CA PRO A 21 -0.57 9.37 7.12
C PRO A 21 -0.68 9.59 5.60
N LEU A 22 -0.72 10.84 5.13
CA LEU A 22 -0.89 11.14 3.70
C LEU A 22 0.45 11.10 2.97
N LYS A 23 1.51 11.65 3.57
CA LYS A 23 2.86 11.58 2.99
C LYS A 23 3.40 10.15 3.01
N GLU A 24 3.15 9.37 4.06
CA GLU A 24 3.59 7.97 4.13
C GLU A 24 2.87 7.08 3.11
N ALA A 25 1.56 7.26 2.90
CA ALA A 25 0.83 6.54 1.86
C ALA A 25 1.35 6.87 0.44
N LYS A 26 1.69 8.14 0.17
CA LYS A 26 2.31 8.55 -1.10
C LYS A 26 3.70 7.94 -1.26
N ALA A 27 4.51 7.96 -0.21
CA ALA A 27 5.84 7.36 -0.21
C ALA A 27 5.77 5.84 -0.40
N ALA A 28 4.80 5.14 0.21
CA ALA A 28 4.59 3.72 0.01
C ALA A 28 4.21 3.39 -1.45
N LYS A 29 3.33 4.20 -2.06
CA LYS A 29 3.02 4.07 -3.50
C LYS A 29 4.27 4.25 -4.35
N LEU A 30 5.06 5.29 -4.09
CA LEU A 30 6.29 5.57 -4.84
C LEU A 30 7.31 4.42 -4.70
N ARG A 31 7.54 3.92 -3.49
CA ARG A 31 8.44 2.78 -3.23
C ARG A 31 8.04 1.51 -3.99
N VAL A 32 6.74 1.26 -4.11
CA VAL A 32 6.19 0.11 -4.86
C VAL A 32 6.34 0.32 -6.36
N ASP A 33 6.04 1.51 -6.86
CA ASP A 33 6.08 1.84 -8.28
C ASP A 33 7.54 1.90 -8.79
N GLU A 34 8.48 2.38 -7.98
CA GLU A 34 9.93 2.39 -8.24
C GLU A 34 10.61 1.04 -7.96
N THR A 35 9.85 0.01 -7.59
CA THR A 35 10.34 -1.37 -7.33
C THR A 35 11.34 -1.51 -6.17
N PHE A 36 11.43 -0.53 -5.27
CA PHE A 36 12.24 -0.61 -4.04
C PHE A 36 11.63 -1.54 -2.99
N SER A 37 10.32 -1.76 -3.04
CA SER A 37 9.60 -2.62 -2.11
C SER A 37 8.46 -3.37 -2.80
N THR A 38 7.97 -4.43 -2.16
CA THR A 38 6.82 -5.18 -2.65
C THR A 38 5.54 -4.68 -1.98
N ARG A 39 4.42 -4.77 -2.71
CA ARG A 39 3.09 -4.46 -2.16
C ARG A 39 2.78 -5.26 -0.90
N GLU A 40 3.27 -6.50 -0.84
CA GLU A 40 3.14 -7.38 0.33
C GLU A 40 3.88 -6.84 1.54
N LYS A 41 5.15 -6.43 1.38
CA LYS A 41 5.96 -5.87 2.46
C LYS A 41 5.39 -4.55 2.98
N GLU A 42 4.99 -3.65 2.08
CA GLU A 42 4.38 -2.37 2.48
C GLU A 42 3.05 -2.56 3.21
N THR A 43 2.20 -3.48 2.75
CA THR A 43 0.90 -3.74 3.40
C THR A 43 1.07 -4.38 4.77
N ALA A 44 2.06 -5.27 4.90
CA ALA A 44 2.42 -5.87 6.17
C ALA A 44 2.98 -4.83 7.16
N GLU A 45 3.81 -3.89 6.72
CA GLU A 45 4.38 -2.84 7.58
C GLU A 45 3.34 -1.79 7.98
N MET A 46 2.46 -1.38 7.06
CA MET A 46 1.48 -0.31 7.28
C MET A 46 0.21 -0.78 8.01
N SER A 47 -0.31 -1.95 7.62
CA SER A 47 -1.61 -2.45 8.11
C SER A 47 -1.49 -3.76 8.89
N GLY A 48 -0.36 -4.47 8.80
CA GLY A 48 -0.21 -5.80 9.38
C GLY A 48 -1.04 -6.87 8.68
N LEU A 49 -1.59 -6.55 7.49
CA LEU A 49 -2.48 -7.44 6.74
C LEU A 49 -1.74 -8.06 5.57
N ASN A 50 -2.26 -9.19 5.10
CA ASN A 50 -1.77 -9.80 3.87
C ASN A 50 -2.28 -9.03 2.65
N TRP A 51 -1.38 -8.70 1.72
CA TRP A 51 -1.73 -7.99 0.50
C TRP A 51 -2.68 -8.77 -0.41
N GLU A 52 -2.48 -10.08 -0.56
CA GLU A 52 -3.28 -10.92 -1.45
C GLU A 52 -4.75 -10.97 -1.00
N GLU A 53 -4.98 -11.18 0.30
CA GLU A 53 -6.33 -11.17 0.87
C GLU A 53 -7.01 -9.82 0.67
N THR A 54 -6.28 -8.74 0.95
CA THR A 54 -6.77 -7.38 0.79
C THR A 54 -7.09 -7.07 -0.67
N ALA A 55 -6.22 -7.45 -1.60
CA ALA A 55 -6.40 -7.22 -3.04
C ALA A 55 -7.65 -7.95 -3.57
N GLN A 56 -7.89 -9.18 -3.13
CA GLN A 56 -9.09 -9.94 -3.51
C GLN A 56 -10.37 -9.29 -3.00
N ILE A 57 -10.39 -8.84 -1.74
CA ILE A 57 -11.53 -8.14 -1.15
C ILE A 57 -11.77 -6.82 -1.89
N ARG A 58 -10.71 -6.04 -2.11
CA ARG A 58 -10.76 -4.77 -2.83
C ARG A 58 -11.29 -4.92 -4.25
N GLY A 59 -10.92 -5.99 -4.96
CA GLY A 59 -11.48 -6.28 -6.29
C GLY A 59 -13.01 -6.43 -6.25
N ARG A 60 -13.52 -7.24 -5.32
CA ARG A 60 -14.97 -7.45 -5.14
C ARG A 60 -15.69 -6.17 -4.73
N GLU A 61 -15.09 -5.39 -3.84
CA GLU A 61 -15.61 -4.09 -3.42
C GLU A 61 -15.70 -3.12 -4.59
N GLU A 62 -14.65 -3.03 -5.42
CA GLU A 62 -14.63 -2.16 -6.59
C GLU A 62 -15.64 -2.59 -7.65
N ASP A 63 -15.82 -3.90 -7.88
CA ASP A 63 -16.87 -4.41 -8.78
C ASP A 63 -18.27 -4.04 -8.26
N THR A 64 -18.52 -4.27 -6.97
CA THR A 64 -19.78 -3.87 -6.32
C THR A 64 -20.00 -2.35 -6.40
N ARG A 65 -18.95 -1.56 -6.20
CA ARG A 65 -18.98 -0.09 -6.27
C ARG A 65 -19.30 0.40 -7.69
N ARG A 66 -18.77 -0.26 -8.71
CA ARG A 66 -19.08 -0.01 -10.13
C ARG A 66 -20.53 -0.36 -10.45
N GLU A 67 -21.02 -1.50 -9.98
CA GLU A 67 -22.42 -1.93 -10.16
C GLU A 67 -23.42 -0.96 -9.52
N LEU A 68 -23.12 -0.52 -8.29
CA LEU A 68 -23.93 0.46 -7.56
C LEU A 68 -23.81 1.89 -8.11
N LYS A 69 -22.96 2.12 -9.13
CA LYS A 69 -22.65 3.44 -9.72
C LYS A 69 -22.23 4.47 -8.67
N ILE A 70 -21.60 4.03 -7.58
CA ILE A 70 -21.01 4.88 -6.54
C ILE A 70 -19.59 5.30 -6.99
N SER A 71 -19.45 5.66 -8.26
CA SER A 71 -18.19 6.17 -8.81
C SER A 71 -18.08 7.65 -8.45
N SER A 72 -17.25 7.94 -7.46
CA SER A 72 -16.81 9.31 -7.18
C SER A 72 -15.70 9.67 -8.18
N VAL A 73 -16.09 10.52 -9.14
CA VAL A 73 -15.37 11.65 -9.79
C VAL A 73 -13.91 11.46 -10.24
N GLN A 74 -13.71 11.93 -11.47
CA GLN A 74 -12.52 11.97 -12.31
C GLN A 74 -11.37 12.81 -11.73
N GLU A 75 -10.17 12.48 -12.23
CA GLU A 75 -8.95 13.29 -12.36
C GLU A 75 -8.94 14.72 -11.76
N THR A 76 -8.03 14.93 -10.82
CA THR A 76 -7.25 16.18 -10.80
C THR A 76 -5.78 15.81 -10.76
N ALA A 77 -5.19 15.81 -11.95
CA ALA A 77 -3.77 16.05 -12.11
C ALA A 77 -3.51 17.52 -11.73
N GLU A 78 -2.69 17.74 -10.70
CA GLU A 78 -1.77 18.87 -10.51
C GLU A 78 -1.39 18.95 -9.03
N GLN A 79 -0.16 18.54 -8.71
CA GLN A 79 0.78 19.21 -7.79
C GLN A 79 2.04 18.34 -7.67
N THR A 80 2.86 18.40 -8.71
CA THR A 80 4.30 18.25 -8.61
C THR A 80 4.90 19.56 -8.09
N GLU A 81 5.97 19.43 -7.30
CA GLU A 81 7.01 20.46 -7.04
C GLU A 81 6.66 21.70 -6.19
N VAL A 82 6.47 21.57 -4.87
CA VAL A 82 6.93 22.61 -3.92
C VAL A 82 7.24 21.99 -2.54
N GLU A 83 8.33 21.22 -2.37
CA GLU A 83 8.82 20.93 -1.01
C GLU A 83 10.31 20.55 -0.89
N ASP A 84 11.14 20.76 -1.92
CA ASP A 84 12.62 20.60 -1.84
C ASP A 84 13.39 21.95 -1.89
N GLN A 85 12.74 23.04 -1.46
CA GLN A 85 13.39 24.35 -1.28
C GLN A 85 12.94 25.03 0.02
N ASN A 86 13.19 24.41 1.17
CA ASN A 86 13.46 25.11 2.43
C ASN A 86 13.78 24.12 3.55
N VAL A 87 15.06 23.77 3.70
CA VAL A 87 15.89 23.87 4.93
C VAL A 87 17.29 23.34 4.60
#